data_AF-A0A8J8M960-F1
#
_entry.id   AF-A0A8J8M960-F1
#
_cell.length_a   1.000
_cell.length_b   1.000
_cell.length_c   1.000
_cell.angle_alpha   90.00
_cell.angle_beta   90.00
_cell.angle_gamma   90.00
#
_symmetry.space_group_name_H-M   'P 1'
#
loop_
_entity.id
_entity.type
_entity.pdbx_description
1 polymer ?
#
loop_
_entity_poly.entity_id
_entity_poly.type
_entity_poly.pdbx_seq_one_letter_code
_entity_poly.pdbx_strand_id
1 'polypeptide(L)'
;MKNFKKGISVLLAVVFILSITLMGCKSSDTKTDSGSKDSGTTAKKDEDVKVLKIFLGGDEKEKQEEVFAAANEMLKTKLPGVQMDIEVIPYGNWTERWKLLTAAGDQMDIAWIGWMLNFDTISREEMLTPLEDLIDKNCPEIKDVIPQFVFDKATVDGHVYAVPNYQQMVEMRRGIRLYKHLADEYVDVAALEEQFTKDLTFDQDDWDALEVYFKKAKENGTLQKGPSPSISWLCRNGYEAIANQNTPAYVKIGDESCTVVNKFKTPQYKAMIHTMADWYEKGYIREDVLAVESFDKPRADEFVKDGNISWVHETLKDQDKKDTKRAKDAGNDVEITVVPTTDFQYLAPYGTATNLAIPFTAKYPDEAIKLINLLNTDKEFYNLMVYGLEGKNYEKIDENTIKITDKDSYGLANWATGNTLLGYEIEGGVKGWSTYLDEMHREAKQSYLMGFKVDTEPYSTTLQQLDTIIKEYQNALEFGALGSNVDEKYEEFLDKLDKAGIDKVIEGFQKQIDEFLASK
;
A
#
# COMPACT_ATOMS: atom_id res chain seq x y z
N MET A 1 -55.16 -3.05 0.58
CA MET A 1 -56.15 -4.13 0.84
C MET A 1 -55.93 -5.26 -0.17
N LYS A 2 -56.05 -6.53 0.25
CA LYS A 2 -56.29 -7.78 -0.53
C LYS A 2 -55.68 -7.87 -1.96
N ASN A 3 -54.62 -8.65 -2.19
CA ASN A 3 -54.55 -10.14 -2.28
C ASN A 3 -55.34 -10.77 -3.44
N PHE A 4 -54.64 -11.52 -4.32
CA PHE A 4 -55.01 -12.87 -4.81
C PHE A 4 -53.74 -13.50 -5.48
N LYS A 5 -52.99 -14.39 -4.80
CA LYS A 5 -52.93 -15.88 -4.97
C LYS A 5 -52.44 -16.33 -6.37
N LYS A 6 -51.32 -17.05 -6.59
CA LYS A 6 -50.67 -18.26 -5.99
C LYS A 6 -50.68 -19.40 -7.04
N GLY A 7 -49.53 -20.02 -7.37
CA GLY A 7 -49.49 -21.31 -8.08
C GLY A 7 -48.17 -21.75 -8.73
N ILE A 8 -47.32 -22.49 -7.97
CA ILE A 8 -46.51 -23.69 -8.34
C ILE A 8 -45.63 -23.58 -9.63
N SER A 9 -44.29 -23.62 -9.65
CA SER A 9 -43.21 -24.38 -8.96
C SER A 9 -42.81 -25.74 -9.58
N VAL A 10 -41.49 -25.93 -9.76
CA VAL A 10 -40.72 -27.18 -9.99
C VAL A 10 -40.83 -27.88 -11.36
N LEU A 11 -39.75 -27.82 -12.17
CA LEU A 11 -39.12 -29.00 -12.80
C LEU A 11 -37.75 -28.67 -13.43
N LEU A 12 -36.65 -29.23 -12.89
CA LEU A 12 -35.38 -29.64 -13.55
C LEU A 12 -34.26 -29.79 -12.51
N ALA A 13 -34.38 -30.81 -11.67
CA ALA A 13 -33.33 -31.24 -10.73
C ALA A 13 -33.38 -32.77 -10.59
N VAL A 14 -32.98 -33.47 -11.66
CA VAL A 14 -32.71 -34.91 -11.66
C VAL A 14 -31.55 -35.15 -12.60
N VAL A 15 -30.45 -35.70 -12.09
CA VAL A 15 -29.82 -36.96 -12.56
C VAL A 15 -28.52 -37.21 -11.76
N PHE A 16 -28.35 -38.46 -11.31
CA PHE A 16 -27.17 -39.07 -10.65
C PHE A 16 -26.73 -38.63 -9.24
N ILE A 17 -27.38 -39.24 -8.23
CA ILE A 17 -26.70 -39.85 -7.06
C ILE A 17 -27.30 -41.27 -6.86
N LEU A 18 -26.54 -42.16 -6.19
CA LEU A 18 -26.72 -43.62 -6.01
C LEU A 18 -26.35 -44.43 -7.27
N SER A 19 -25.42 -45.40 -7.19
CA SER A 19 -25.47 -46.52 -6.23
C SER A 19 -24.25 -46.72 -5.33
N ILE A 20 -24.55 -47.30 -4.17
CA ILE A 20 -23.67 -47.55 -3.01
C ILE A 20 -22.82 -48.82 -3.16
N THR A 21 -21.64 -48.77 -2.53
CA THR A 21 -20.68 -49.84 -2.15
C THR A 21 -21.12 -51.31 -2.20
N LEU A 22 -20.17 -52.23 -2.44
CA LEU A 22 -19.75 -53.21 -1.40
C LEU A 22 -18.46 -53.97 -1.71
N MET A 23 -17.81 -54.40 -0.62
CA MET A 23 -16.50 -55.05 -0.53
C MET A 23 -16.64 -56.57 -0.65
N GLY A 24 -15.63 -57.30 -1.16
CA GLY A 24 -15.69 -58.77 -1.20
C GLY A 24 -14.45 -59.49 -1.73
N CYS A 25 -13.53 -59.87 -0.83
CA CYS A 25 -12.48 -60.84 -1.15
C CYS A 25 -13.00 -62.28 -1.06
N LYS A 26 -12.70 -63.15 -2.05
CA LYS A 26 -12.37 -64.55 -1.76
C LYS A 26 -11.52 -65.24 -2.84
N SER A 27 -10.70 -66.16 -2.36
CA SER A 27 -9.62 -66.93 -2.99
C SER A 27 -10.04 -68.18 -3.79
N SER A 28 -9.20 -68.61 -4.74
CA SER A 28 -8.75 -70.01 -4.86
C SER A 28 -7.53 -70.20 -5.80
N ASP A 29 -6.44 -70.70 -5.21
CA ASP A 29 -5.28 -71.48 -5.72
C ASP A 29 -5.02 -71.67 -7.25
N THR A 30 -3.77 -71.71 -7.73
CA THR A 30 -2.83 -72.83 -7.52
C THR A 30 -1.34 -72.46 -7.68
N LYS A 31 -0.44 -73.12 -6.93
CA LYS A 31 1.04 -73.05 -7.01
C LYS A 31 1.59 -73.64 -8.34
N THR A 32 2.84 -73.49 -8.78
CA THR A 32 4.19 -73.48 -8.15
C THR A 32 5.16 -72.83 -9.20
N ASP A 33 6.45 -72.55 -9.02
CA ASP A 33 7.45 -73.04 -8.05
C ASP A 33 8.48 -71.94 -7.61
N SER A 34 9.79 -72.16 -7.80
CA SER A 34 10.90 -71.42 -7.16
C SER A 34 11.99 -70.93 -8.13
N GLY A 35 12.78 -69.93 -7.70
CA GLY A 35 13.99 -69.48 -8.41
C GLY A 35 14.51 -68.09 -8.02
N SER A 36 15.31 -67.99 -6.95
CA SER A 36 15.84 -66.72 -6.43
C SER A 36 16.91 -66.07 -7.31
N LYS A 37 16.87 -64.73 -7.42
CA LYS A 37 18.08 -63.90 -7.35
C LYS A 37 17.79 -62.50 -6.79
N ASP A 38 18.29 -62.28 -5.59
CA ASP A 38 18.40 -60.97 -4.95
C ASP A 38 19.52 -60.15 -5.63
N SER A 39 19.22 -58.87 -5.90
CA SER A 39 20.23 -57.83 -6.05
C SER A 39 19.70 -56.54 -5.42
N GLY A 40 19.90 -56.40 -4.12
CA GLY A 40 19.57 -55.20 -3.37
C GLY A 40 20.15 -53.94 -4.02
N THR A 41 19.28 -53.14 -4.64
CA THR A 41 19.52 -51.72 -4.87
C THR A 41 18.85 -50.99 -3.75
N THR A 42 19.62 -50.31 -2.91
CA THR A 42 19.10 -49.45 -1.85
C THR A 42 18.32 -48.32 -2.49
N ALA A 43 17.00 -48.45 -2.55
CA ALA A 43 16.15 -47.35 -2.95
C ALA A 43 16.40 -46.20 -1.96
N LYS A 44 16.95 -45.08 -2.46
CA LYS A 44 16.74 -43.82 -1.78
C LYS A 44 15.22 -43.68 -1.63
N LYS A 45 14.75 -43.41 -0.42
CA LYS A 45 13.41 -42.82 -0.29
C LYS A 45 13.43 -41.53 -1.09
N ASP A 46 12.48 -41.36 -1.99
CA ASP A 46 12.05 -40.01 -2.33
C ASP A 46 11.62 -39.38 -0.99
N GLU A 47 12.20 -38.23 -0.66
CA GLU A 47 11.68 -37.40 0.42
C GLU A 47 10.35 -36.82 -0.08
N ASP A 48 9.28 -36.96 0.70
CA ASP A 48 7.96 -36.43 0.35
C ASP A 48 8.08 -34.92 0.09
N VAL A 49 7.94 -34.52 -1.17
CA VAL A 49 8.06 -33.12 -1.59
C VAL A 49 6.97 -32.30 -0.92
N LYS A 50 7.37 -31.28 -0.17
CA LYS A 50 6.48 -30.37 0.53
C LYS A 50 5.95 -29.33 -0.46
N VAL A 51 4.74 -29.56 -0.95
CA VAL A 51 4.03 -28.62 -1.82
C VAL A 51 3.39 -27.52 -0.97
N LEU A 52 3.94 -26.31 -1.09
CA LEU A 52 3.44 -25.08 -0.47
C LEU A 52 2.30 -24.50 -1.31
N LYS A 53 1.15 -24.28 -0.68
CA LYS A 53 0.01 -23.55 -1.26
C LYS A 53 0.20 -22.06 -1.03
N ILE A 54 0.39 -21.31 -2.11
CA ILE A 54 0.75 -19.89 -2.08
C ILE A 54 -0.34 -19.10 -2.78
N PHE A 55 -0.87 -18.07 -2.13
CA PHE A 55 -1.89 -17.19 -2.70
C PHE A 55 -1.34 -15.77 -2.80
N LEU A 56 -1.27 -15.20 -4.01
CA LEU A 56 -0.69 -13.87 -4.27
C LEU A 56 -1.72 -12.93 -4.90
N GLY A 57 -1.71 -11.65 -4.49
CA GLY A 57 -2.47 -10.60 -5.18
C GLY A 57 -1.78 -10.19 -6.48
N GLY A 58 -2.53 -10.16 -7.59
CA GLY A 58 -2.00 -9.76 -8.90
C GLY A 58 -2.92 -10.13 -10.05
N ASP A 59 -2.57 -9.69 -11.27
CA ASP A 59 -3.29 -10.12 -12.47
C ASP A 59 -2.74 -11.46 -12.98
N GLU A 60 -3.63 -12.40 -13.28
CA GLU A 60 -3.27 -13.65 -13.97
C GLU A 60 -2.66 -13.36 -15.36
N LYS A 61 -1.58 -14.07 -15.73
CA LYS A 61 -0.87 -13.91 -17.01
C LYS A 61 -0.70 -15.24 -17.74
N GLU A 62 -0.80 -15.22 -19.06
CA GLU A 62 -0.81 -16.43 -19.91
C GLU A 62 0.39 -17.37 -19.73
N LYS A 63 1.57 -16.85 -19.34
CA LYS A 63 2.81 -17.64 -19.21
C LYS A 63 3.27 -17.82 -17.76
N GLN A 64 2.43 -17.54 -16.75
CA GLN A 64 2.84 -17.62 -15.34
C GLN A 64 3.27 -19.02 -14.90
N GLU A 65 2.59 -20.06 -15.38
CA GLU A 65 2.93 -21.46 -15.11
C GLU A 65 4.35 -21.84 -15.59
N GLU A 66 4.83 -21.24 -16.69
CA GLU A 66 6.18 -21.51 -17.19
C GLU A 66 7.25 -20.96 -16.23
N VAL A 67 7.01 -19.77 -15.68
CA VAL A 67 7.91 -19.14 -14.71
C VAL A 67 7.84 -19.86 -13.37
N PHE A 68 6.65 -20.24 -12.90
CA PHE A 68 6.51 -21.01 -11.66
C PHE A 68 7.14 -22.40 -11.76
N ALA A 69 7.08 -23.06 -12.93
CA ALA A 69 7.81 -24.29 -13.19
C ALA A 69 9.33 -24.08 -13.17
N ALA A 70 9.85 -23.00 -13.77
CA ALA A 70 11.27 -22.66 -13.72
C ALA A 70 11.75 -22.31 -12.30
N ALA A 71 10.94 -21.61 -11.52
CA ALA A 71 11.21 -21.30 -10.12
C ALA A 71 11.23 -22.58 -9.27
N ASN A 72 10.31 -23.52 -9.52
CA ASN A 72 10.32 -24.84 -8.90
C ASN A 72 11.57 -25.67 -9.25
N GLU A 73 12.10 -25.56 -10.48
CA GLU A 73 13.39 -26.18 -10.83
C GLU A 73 14.54 -25.56 -10.02
N MET A 74 14.55 -24.24 -9.86
CA MET A 74 15.55 -23.52 -9.06
C MET A 74 15.50 -23.89 -7.57
N LEU A 75 14.29 -24.09 -7.01
CA LEU A 75 14.12 -24.53 -5.62
C LEU A 75 14.73 -25.91 -5.34
N LYS A 76 14.85 -26.81 -6.32
CA LYS A 76 15.57 -28.10 -6.10
C LYS A 76 17.02 -27.91 -5.63
N THR A 77 17.62 -26.76 -5.93
CA THR A 77 18.96 -26.38 -5.45
C THR A 77 18.88 -25.42 -4.26
N LYS A 78 18.05 -24.36 -4.34
CA LYS A 78 18.02 -23.29 -3.32
C LYS A 78 17.23 -23.66 -2.05
N LEU A 79 16.20 -24.52 -2.17
CA LEU A 79 15.37 -25.00 -1.05
C LEU A 79 14.92 -26.46 -1.30
N PRO A 80 15.84 -27.45 -1.19
CA PRO A 80 15.56 -28.84 -1.56
C PRO A 80 14.38 -29.44 -0.79
N GLY A 81 13.57 -30.25 -1.48
CA GLY A 81 12.39 -30.89 -0.89
C GLY A 81 11.13 -30.01 -0.85
N VAL A 82 11.19 -28.78 -1.35
CA VAL A 82 10.05 -27.85 -1.45
C VAL A 82 9.62 -27.65 -2.91
N GLN A 83 8.31 -27.53 -3.11
CA GLN A 83 7.69 -27.12 -4.37
C GLN A 83 6.60 -26.07 -4.09
N MET A 84 6.48 -25.07 -4.95
CA MET A 84 5.42 -24.07 -4.94
C MET A 84 4.24 -24.49 -5.83
N ASP A 85 3.04 -24.17 -5.37
CA ASP A 85 1.78 -24.24 -6.09
C ASP A 85 1.06 -22.90 -5.82
N ILE A 86 1.02 -22.04 -6.85
CA ILE A 86 0.74 -20.60 -6.70
C ILE A 86 -0.58 -20.24 -7.40
N GLU A 87 -1.55 -19.74 -6.63
CA GLU A 87 -2.75 -19.11 -7.17
C GLU A 87 -2.57 -17.58 -7.16
N VAL A 88 -2.55 -16.97 -8.35
CA VAL A 88 -2.56 -15.50 -8.51
C VAL A 88 -4.01 -15.04 -8.59
N ILE A 89 -4.43 -14.17 -7.68
CA ILE A 89 -5.81 -13.71 -7.54
C ILE A 89 -5.87 -12.20 -7.86
N PRO A 90 -6.72 -11.77 -8.83
CA PRO A 90 -6.95 -10.36 -9.12
C PRO A 90 -7.29 -9.57 -7.87
N TYR A 91 -6.62 -8.43 -7.66
CA TYR A 91 -6.77 -7.61 -6.46
C TYR A 91 -8.25 -7.33 -6.13
N GLY A 92 -9.05 -6.94 -7.14
CA GLY A 92 -10.49 -6.68 -6.98
C GLY A 92 -11.31 -7.83 -6.38
N ASN A 93 -10.83 -9.07 -6.48
CA ASN A 93 -11.47 -10.29 -5.95
C ASN A 93 -10.82 -10.78 -4.64
N TRP A 94 -9.68 -10.21 -4.23
CA TRP A 94 -8.84 -10.72 -3.13
C TRP A 94 -9.61 -10.87 -1.80
N THR A 95 -10.35 -9.83 -1.39
CA THR A 95 -11.07 -9.80 -0.11
C THR A 95 -12.20 -10.84 -0.05
N GLU A 96 -12.81 -11.21 -1.18
CA GLU A 96 -13.80 -12.30 -1.24
C GLU A 96 -13.11 -13.67 -1.20
N ARG A 97 -12.04 -13.83 -1.98
CA ARG A 97 -11.27 -15.09 -2.04
C ARG A 97 -10.64 -15.45 -0.71
N TRP A 98 -10.06 -14.49 0.01
CA TRP A 98 -9.56 -14.64 1.39
C TRP A 98 -10.63 -15.23 2.31
N LYS A 99 -11.83 -14.62 2.34
CA LYS A 99 -12.95 -15.06 3.19
C LYS A 99 -13.39 -16.50 2.89
N LEU A 100 -13.38 -16.90 1.61
CA LEU A 100 -13.72 -18.27 1.21
C LEU A 100 -12.67 -19.27 1.68
N LEU A 101 -11.38 -18.99 1.46
CA LEU A 101 -10.27 -19.86 1.87
C LEU A 101 -10.22 -20.03 3.40
N THR A 102 -10.33 -18.94 4.16
CA THR A 102 -10.34 -18.99 5.63
C THR A 102 -11.57 -19.71 6.19
N ALA A 103 -12.76 -19.50 5.60
CA ALA A 103 -13.99 -20.16 6.06
C ALA A 103 -14.05 -21.65 5.71
N ALA A 104 -13.38 -22.08 4.63
CA ALA A 104 -13.23 -23.48 4.28
C ALA A 104 -12.20 -24.21 5.15
N GLY A 105 -11.23 -23.48 5.73
CA GLY A 105 -10.06 -24.07 6.36
C GLY A 105 -9.07 -24.65 5.34
N ASP A 106 -9.03 -24.08 4.12
CA ASP A 106 -8.15 -24.53 3.06
C ASP A 106 -6.67 -24.32 3.44
N GLN A 107 -5.80 -25.25 3.01
CA GLN A 107 -4.35 -25.14 3.22
C GLN A 107 -3.81 -23.88 2.52
N MET A 108 -3.28 -22.94 3.30
CA MET A 108 -2.57 -21.76 2.83
C MET A 108 -1.24 -21.69 3.58
N ASP A 109 -0.13 -22.01 2.92
CA ASP A 109 1.20 -21.95 3.55
C ASP A 109 1.80 -20.54 3.47
N ILE A 110 1.51 -19.80 2.40
CA ILE A 110 1.83 -18.37 2.26
C ILE A 110 0.61 -17.66 1.67
N ALA A 111 0.26 -16.51 2.24
CA ALA A 111 -0.76 -15.63 1.69
C ALA A 111 -0.28 -14.18 1.64
N TRP A 112 -0.66 -13.48 0.56
CA TRP A 112 -0.46 -12.06 0.42
C TRP A 112 -1.46 -11.26 1.28
N ILE A 113 -0.97 -10.50 2.27
CA ILE A 113 -1.81 -9.65 3.10
C ILE A 113 -1.48 -8.18 2.81
N GLY A 114 -2.25 -7.58 1.90
CA GLY A 114 -2.11 -6.16 1.55
C GLY A 114 -3.34 -5.30 1.84
N TRP A 115 -3.30 -4.07 1.32
CA TRP A 115 -4.18 -2.94 1.64
C TRP A 115 -5.70 -3.18 1.57
N MET A 116 -6.13 -4.27 0.96
CA MET A 116 -7.55 -4.68 0.84
C MET A 116 -8.05 -5.53 2.02
N LEU A 117 -7.15 -5.83 2.96
CA LEU A 117 -7.40 -6.55 4.20
C LEU A 117 -6.91 -5.70 5.38
N ASN A 118 -7.64 -5.72 6.50
CA ASN A 118 -7.16 -5.09 7.73
C ASN A 118 -6.20 -6.05 8.44
N PHE A 119 -4.90 -5.79 8.27
CA PHE A 119 -3.82 -6.61 8.84
C PHE A 119 -3.92 -6.73 10.37
N ASP A 120 -4.16 -5.61 11.07
CA ASP A 120 -4.22 -5.58 12.53
C ASP A 120 -5.42 -6.39 13.06
N THR A 121 -6.58 -6.33 12.39
CA THR A 121 -7.75 -7.16 12.71
C THR A 121 -7.47 -8.65 12.48
N ILE A 122 -6.94 -9.01 11.31
CA ILE A 122 -6.70 -10.43 10.95
C ILE A 122 -5.64 -11.08 11.85
N SER A 123 -4.65 -10.29 12.30
CA SER A 123 -3.66 -10.73 13.29
C SER A 123 -4.31 -11.00 14.66
N ARG A 124 -5.16 -10.09 15.14
CA ARG A 124 -5.91 -10.23 16.41
C ARG A 124 -6.98 -11.32 16.39
N GLU A 125 -7.49 -11.68 15.21
CA GLU A 125 -8.40 -12.82 15.00
C GLU A 125 -7.65 -14.17 14.90
N GLU A 126 -6.34 -14.21 15.23
CA GLU A 126 -5.47 -15.39 15.20
C GLU A 126 -5.40 -16.11 13.83
N MET A 127 -5.72 -15.40 12.73
CA MET A 127 -5.70 -15.98 11.38
C MET A 127 -4.29 -16.15 10.80
N LEU A 128 -3.29 -15.55 11.43
CA LEU A 128 -1.89 -15.57 10.99
C LEU A 128 -1.00 -16.17 12.09
N THR A 129 0.03 -16.90 11.68
CA THR A 129 1.04 -17.48 12.57
C THR A 129 2.07 -16.41 12.95
N PRO A 130 2.39 -16.20 14.24
CA PRO A 130 3.54 -15.40 14.65
C PRO A 130 4.84 -15.94 14.06
N LEU A 131 5.69 -15.03 13.55
CA LEU A 131 6.85 -15.39 12.73
C LEU A 131 8.17 -15.33 13.47
N GLU A 132 8.27 -14.69 14.64
CA GLU A 132 9.54 -14.50 15.35
C GLU A 132 10.29 -15.82 15.60
N ASP A 133 9.62 -16.84 16.16
CA ASP A 133 10.19 -18.17 16.38
C ASP A 133 10.54 -18.90 15.07
N LEU A 134 9.72 -18.70 14.03
CA LEU A 134 9.94 -19.31 12.70
C LEU A 134 11.17 -18.71 12.02
N ILE A 135 11.34 -17.39 12.12
CA ILE A 135 12.50 -16.66 11.59
C ILE A 135 13.76 -17.07 12.34
N ASP A 136 13.78 -16.99 13.67
CA ASP A 136 14.98 -17.28 14.47
C ASP A 136 15.44 -18.74 14.33
N LYS A 137 14.51 -19.67 14.11
CA LYS A 137 14.82 -21.08 13.86
C LYS A 137 15.31 -21.38 12.45
N ASN A 138 14.74 -20.75 11.41
CA ASN A 138 14.88 -21.20 10.02
C ASN A 138 15.66 -20.26 9.10
N CYS A 139 15.68 -18.97 9.39
CA CYS A 139 16.30 -17.93 8.55
C CYS A 139 16.62 -16.64 9.32
N PRO A 140 17.40 -16.70 10.42
CA PRO A 140 17.72 -15.52 11.23
C PRO A 140 18.45 -14.42 10.42
N GLU A 141 19.17 -14.78 9.35
CA GLU A 141 19.85 -13.87 8.44
C GLU A 141 18.92 -12.89 7.70
N ILE A 142 17.61 -13.15 7.65
CA ILE A 142 16.64 -12.19 7.08
C ILE A 142 16.68 -10.85 7.82
N LYS A 143 17.04 -10.86 9.12
CA LYS A 143 17.16 -9.67 9.98
C LYS A 143 18.39 -8.80 9.64
N ASP A 144 19.37 -9.33 8.90
CA ASP A 144 20.50 -8.56 8.38
C ASP A 144 20.16 -7.80 7.09
N VAL A 145 19.07 -8.18 6.41
CA VAL A 145 18.65 -7.66 5.09
C VAL A 145 17.39 -6.79 5.18
N ILE A 146 16.43 -7.16 6.04
CA ILE A 146 15.21 -6.39 6.31
C ILE A 146 15.42 -5.58 7.60
N PRO A 147 15.40 -4.24 7.56
CA PRO A 147 15.57 -3.42 8.77
C PRO A 147 14.47 -3.64 9.81
N GLN A 148 14.81 -3.50 11.10
CA GLN A 148 13.87 -3.73 12.22
C GLN A 148 12.56 -2.94 12.08
N PHE A 149 12.60 -1.67 11.65
CA PHE A 149 11.40 -0.84 11.47
C PHE A 149 10.37 -1.45 10.50
N VAL A 150 10.81 -2.33 9.59
CA VAL A 150 9.92 -3.05 8.67
C VAL A 150 9.14 -4.12 9.43
N PHE A 151 9.80 -4.91 10.28
CA PHE A 151 9.13 -5.87 11.16
C PHE A 151 8.23 -5.16 12.19
N ASP A 152 8.64 -4.01 12.71
CA ASP A 152 7.82 -3.20 13.64
C ASP A 152 6.46 -2.81 13.02
N LYS A 153 6.42 -2.50 11.71
CA LYS A 153 5.17 -2.20 10.99
C LYS A 153 4.22 -3.40 10.87
N ALA A 154 4.79 -4.61 10.84
CA ALA A 154 4.07 -5.90 10.85
C ALA A 154 3.88 -6.49 12.25
N THR A 155 4.27 -5.75 13.31
CA THR A 155 4.06 -6.17 14.69
C THR A 155 2.67 -5.75 15.15
N VAL A 156 1.92 -6.69 15.72
CA VAL A 156 0.61 -6.44 16.36
C VAL A 156 0.65 -7.08 17.73
N ASP A 157 0.32 -6.30 18.76
CA ASP A 157 0.22 -6.74 20.16
C ASP A 157 1.44 -7.54 20.68
N GLY A 158 2.63 -7.23 20.16
CA GLY A 158 3.92 -7.83 20.55
C GLY A 158 4.45 -8.94 19.63
N HIS A 159 3.69 -9.38 18.63
CA HIS A 159 4.04 -10.49 17.74
C HIS A 159 4.18 -10.04 16.28
N VAL A 160 5.11 -10.64 15.52
CA VAL A 160 5.36 -10.31 14.11
C VAL A 160 4.55 -11.25 13.23
N TYR A 161 3.46 -10.78 12.62
CA TYR A 161 2.53 -11.66 11.89
C TYR A 161 2.80 -11.80 10.38
N ALA A 162 3.73 -11.03 9.83
CA ALA A 162 4.12 -11.12 8.44
C ALA A 162 5.54 -10.59 8.19
N VAL A 163 6.10 -10.94 7.02
CA VAL A 163 7.25 -10.24 6.45
C VAL A 163 6.71 -9.27 5.40
N PRO A 164 6.81 -7.94 5.62
CA PRO A 164 6.45 -6.98 4.59
C PRO A 164 7.33 -7.12 3.36
N ASN A 165 6.74 -6.84 2.21
CA ASN A 165 7.52 -6.72 0.97
C ASN A 165 8.37 -5.45 1.07
N TYR A 166 9.70 -5.58 1.20
CA TYR A 166 10.58 -4.46 1.48
C TYR A 166 10.72 -3.55 0.25
N GLN A 167 10.22 -2.32 0.39
CA GLN A 167 10.06 -1.35 -0.70
C GLN A 167 10.23 0.08 -0.17
N GLN A 168 9.77 1.08 -0.91
CA GLN A 168 9.61 2.43 -0.37
C GLN A 168 8.66 2.43 0.85
N MET A 169 9.23 2.27 2.05
CA MET A 169 8.53 2.39 3.33
C MET A 169 8.43 3.84 3.87
N VAL A 170 8.98 4.81 3.13
CA VAL A 170 8.99 6.23 3.47
C VAL A 170 7.84 6.98 2.82
N GLU A 171 7.27 7.89 3.58
CA GLU A 171 6.13 8.74 3.23
C GLU A 171 6.48 10.23 3.44
N MET A 172 5.51 11.09 3.14
CA MET A 172 5.40 12.49 3.59
C MET A 172 6.34 13.53 2.99
N ARG A 173 7.37 13.20 2.23
CA ARG A 173 8.00 14.22 1.35
C ARG A 173 7.05 14.56 0.22
N ARG A 174 6.14 15.52 0.46
CA ARG A 174 5.22 16.05 -0.55
C ARG A 174 5.94 17.03 -1.46
N GLY A 175 5.52 17.07 -2.72
CA GLY A 175 5.99 18.04 -3.69
C GLY A 175 4.83 18.67 -4.45
N ILE A 176 4.85 20.01 -4.55
CA ILE A 176 3.93 20.79 -5.38
C ILE A 176 4.39 20.65 -6.83
N ARG A 177 3.49 20.15 -7.69
CA ARG A 177 3.69 20.15 -9.14
C ARG A 177 3.26 21.50 -9.68
N LEU A 178 4.04 22.02 -10.60
CA LEU A 178 3.75 23.21 -11.39
C LEU A 178 4.01 22.88 -12.86
N TYR A 179 3.25 23.48 -13.79
CA TYR A 179 3.60 23.45 -15.20
C TYR A 179 4.89 24.22 -15.40
N LYS A 180 5.92 23.53 -15.90
CA LYS A 180 7.30 24.05 -15.95
C LYS A 180 7.38 25.42 -16.63
N HIS A 181 6.74 25.56 -17.79
CA HIS A 181 6.76 26.82 -18.55
C HIS A 181 6.14 28.00 -17.79
N LEU A 182 5.09 27.77 -16.98
CA LEU A 182 4.50 28.80 -16.12
C LEU A 182 5.38 29.05 -14.90
N ALA A 183 5.97 28.00 -14.32
CA ALA A 183 6.84 28.12 -13.15
C ALA A 183 8.09 28.95 -13.48
N ASP A 184 8.77 28.62 -14.58
CA ASP A 184 9.98 29.29 -15.08
C ASP A 184 9.74 30.79 -15.41
N GLU A 185 8.49 31.20 -15.69
CA GLU A 185 8.11 32.60 -15.97
C GLU A 185 7.58 33.34 -14.74
N TYR A 186 6.84 32.65 -13.86
CA TYR A 186 6.03 33.30 -12.82
C TYR A 186 6.68 33.28 -11.43
N VAL A 187 7.55 32.32 -11.10
CA VAL A 187 8.12 32.17 -9.75
C VAL A 187 9.61 31.83 -9.81
N ASP A 188 10.33 32.13 -8.73
CA ASP A 188 11.65 31.55 -8.52
C ASP A 188 11.49 30.19 -7.82
N VAL A 189 11.64 29.11 -8.58
CA VAL A 189 11.47 27.74 -8.09
C VAL A 189 12.44 27.40 -6.95
N ALA A 190 13.66 27.94 -6.97
CA ALA A 190 14.64 27.67 -5.92
C ALA A 190 14.28 28.42 -4.62
N ALA A 191 13.80 29.66 -4.73
CA ALA A 191 13.28 30.39 -3.58
C ALA A 191 12.00 29.75 -3.00
N LEU A 192 11.14 29.17 -3.84
CA LEU A 192 10.00 28.38 -3.35
C LEU A 192 10.44 27.10 -2.63
N GLU A 193 11.46 26.39 -3.12
CA GLU A 193 11.98 25.21 -2.41
C GLU A 193 12.62 25.59 -1.07
N GLU A 194 13.43 26.67 -1.02
CA GLU A 194 13.98 27.20 0.23
C GLU A 194 12.88 27.57 1.23
N GLN A 195 11.86 28.32 0.78
CA GLN A 195 10.70 28.70 1.58
C GLN A 195 9.93 27.47 2.10
N PHE A 196 9.48 26.58 1.23
CA PHE A 196 8.63 25.43 1.61
C PHE A 196 9.36 24.34 2.39
N THR A 197 10.70 24.37 2.46
CA THR A 197 11.50 23.41 3.23
C THR A 197 12.14 24.01 4.48
N LYS A 198 12.02 25.33 4.71
CA LYS A 198 12.56 26.02 5.90
C LYS A 198 11.99 25.46 7.21
N ASP A 199 10.74 25.01 7.18
CA ASP A 199 9.93 24.64 8.33
C ASP A 199 9.23 23.29 8.12
N LEU A 200 8.89 22.64 9.23
CA LEU A 200 8.27 21.31 9.25
C LEU A 200 6.81 21.32 8.75
N THR A 201 6.12 22.46 8.87
CA THR A 201 4.69 22.62 8.58
C THR A 201 4.48 23.70 7.54
N PHE A 202 3.55 23.51 6.61
CA PHE A 202 3.21 24.52 5.61
C PHE A 202 2.40 25.67 6.26
N ASP A 203 2.94 26.88 6.29
CA ASP A 203 2.40 28.06 6.97
C ASP A 203 1.77 29.09 6.01
N GLN A 204 1.37 30.27 6.52
CA GLN A 204 0.75 31.31 5.70
C GLN A 204 1.74 31.98 4.72
N ASP A 205 3.02 32.13 5.10
CA ASP A 205 4.04 32.69 4.20
C ASP A 205 4.26 31.73 3.02
N ASP A 206 4.15 30.42 3.23
CA ASP A 206 4.20 29.40 2.18
C ASP A 206 2.99 29.48 1.23
N TRP A 207 1.78 29.67 1.78
CA TRP A 207 0.57 29.90 0.98
C TRP A 207 0.67 31.18 0.14
N ASP A 208 1.13 32.28 0.75
CA ASP A 208 1.31 33.58 0.09
C ASP A 208 2.38 33.52 -1.02
N ALA A 209 3.48 32.79 -0.79
CA ALA A 209 4.51 32.56 -1.80
C ALA A 209 3.98 31.73 -3.00
N LEU A 210 3.14 30.73 -2.73
CA LEU A 210 2.51 29.91 -3.77
C LEU A 210 1.41 30.68 -4.54
N GLU A 211 0.70 31.62 -3.91
CA GLU A 211 -0.32 32.45 -4.56
C GLU A 211 0.24 33.22 -5.77
N VAL A 212 1.50 33.66 -5.70
CA VAL A 212 2.17 34.43 -6.78
C VAL A 212 2.04 33.72 -8.14
N TYR A 213 2.13 32.39 -8.15
CA TYR A 213 1.96 31.57 -9.36
C TYR A 213 0.53 31.67 -9.93
N PHE A 214 -0.49 31.45 -9.10
CA PHE A 214 -1.90 31.50 -9.53
C PHE A 214 -2.34 32.91 -9.91
N LYS A 215 -1.88 33.92 -9.19
CA LYS A 215 -2.12 35.33 -9.50
C LYS A 215 -1.61 35.68 -10.89
N LYS A 216 -0.33 35.41 -11.17
CA LYS A 216 0.25 35.67 -12.49
C LYS A 216 -0.40 34.83 -13.59
N ALA A 217 -0.75 33.58 -13.31
CA ALA A 217 -1.46 32.74 -14.27
C ALA A 217 -2.85 33.32 -14.60
N LYS A 218 -3.57 33.89 -13.62
CA LYS A 218 -4.84 34.57 -13.86
C LYS A 218 -4.66 35.87 -14.64
N GLU A 219 -3.70 36.71 -14.25
CA GLU A 219 -3.41 38.00 -14.91
C GLU A 219 -3.02 37.83 -16.39
N ASN A 220 -2.37 36.71 -16.75
CA ASN A 220 -1.96 36.38 -18.12
C ASN A 220 -2.93 35.44 -18.87
N GLY A 221 -4.04 35.04 -18.26
CA GLY A 221 -5.03 34.15 -18.89
C GLY A 221 -4.60 32.68 -19.05
N THR A 222 -3.57 32.25 -18.31
CA THR A 222 -2.99 30.90 -18.32
C THR A 222 -3.39 30.03 -17.12
N LEU A 223 -4.32 30.50 -16.27
CA LEU A 223 -4.81 29.80 -15.08
C LEU A 223 -5.45 28.42 -15.36
N GLN A 224 -6.07 28.25 -16.52
CA GLN A 224 -6.85 27.05 -16.89
C GLN A 224 -7.88 26.67 -15.82
N LYS A 225 -7.81 25.45 -15.23
CA LYS A 225 -8.68 25.02 -14.13
C LYS A 225 -8.15 25.35 -12.73
N GLY A 226 -7.03 26.06 -12.63
CA GLY A 226 -6.42 26.45 -11.36
C GLY A 226 -5.76 25.28 -10.60
N PRO A 227 -5.63 25.38 -9.26
CA PRO A 227 -5.10 24.29 -8.45
C PRO A 227 -6.04 23.08 -8.39
N SER A 228 -5.46 21.88 -8.35
CA SER A 228 -6.16 20.64 -7.99
C SER A 228 -6.54 20.68 -6.50
N PRO A 229 -7.69 20.11 -6.10
CA PRO A 229 -8.08 20.01 -4.69
C PRO A 229 -7.04 19.34 -3.78
N SER A 230 -6.11 18.54 -4.33
CA SER A 230 -5.00 17.93 -3.60
C SER A 230 -4.06 18.94 -2.93
N ILE A 231 -4.08 20.21 -3.34
CA ILE A 231 -3.28 21.28 -2.70
C ILE A 231 -3.61 21.45 -1.21
N SER A 232 -4.86 21.18 -0.81
CA SER A 232 -5.31 21.19 0.59
C SER A 232 -4.52 20.24 1.50
N TRP A 233 -3.88 19.20 0.95
CA TRP A 233 -3.09 18.23 1.71
C TRP A 233 -1.84 18.82 2.36
N LEU A 234 -1.39 20.01 1.95
CA LEU A 234 -0.26 20.72 2.56
C LEU A 234 -0.51 21.08 4.03
N CYS A 235 -1.78 21.21 4.46
CA CYS A 235 -2.12 21.40 5.88
C CYS A 235 -1.70 20.22 6.78
N ARG A 236 -1.39 19.06 6.18
CA ARG A 236 -0.93 17.84 6.85
C ARG A 236 0.61 17.75 6.89
N ASN A 237 1.36 18.73 6.39
CA ASN A 237 2.81 18.73 6.53
C ASN A 237 3.19 18.91 8.00
N GLY A 238 4.16 18.11 8.46
CA GLY A 238 4.66 18.16 9.83
C GLY A 238 3.85 17.39 10.87
N TYR A 239 2.81 16.66 10.46
CA TYR A 239 2.02 15.81 11.34
C TYR A 239 1.81 14.41 10.77
N GLU A 240 1.80 13.41 11.66
CA GLU A 240 1.33 12.06 11.38
C GLU A 240 -0.08 11.84 11.94
N ALA A 241 -0.85 10.92 11.36
CA ALA A 241 -2.18 10.57 11.82
C ALA A 241 -2.13 9.33 12.73
N ILE A 242 -3.07 9.22 13.66
CA ILE A 242 -3.27 8.03 14.48
C ILE A 242 -4.32 7.12 13.81
N ALA A 243 -4.06 5.82 13.80
CA ALA A 243 -4.76 4.78 13.03
C ALA A 243 -4.63 4.91 11.50
N ASN A 244 -5.11 6.01 10.90
CA ASN A 244 -5.06 6.27 9.46
C ASN A 244 -5.34 7.75 9.13
N GLN A 245 -5.08 8.18 7.88
CA GLN A 245 -5.22 9.59 7.46
C GLN A 245 -6.65 10.17 7.56
N ASN A 246 -7.70 9.33 7.68
CA ASN A 246 -9.08 9.79 7.76
C ASN A 246 -9.51 10.11 9.20
N THR A 247 -8.81 9.64 10.23
CA THR A 247 -9.12 10.00 11.62
C THR A 247 -8.86 11.50 11.89
N PRO A 248 -9.47 12.09 12.93
CA PRO A 248 -9.16 13.46 13.34
C PRO A 248 -7.89 13.60 14.20
N ALA A 249 -7.35 12.49 14.72
CA ALA A 249 -6.35 12.46 15.77
C ALA A 249 -4.93 12.40 15.17
N TYR A 250 -4.15 13.46 15.35
CA TYR A 250 -2.85 13.65 14.72
C TYR A 250 -1.77 13.95 15.78
N VAL A 251 -0.51 13.76 15.44
CA VAL A 251 0.67 14.02 16.29
C VAL A 251 1.70 14.79 15.50
N LYS A 252 2.44 15.70 16.13
CA LYS A 252 3.46 16.48 15.44
C LYS A 252 4.72 15.63 15.25
N ILE A 253 5.26 15.62 14.04
CA ILE A 253 6.49 14.87 13.72
C ILE A 253 7.65 15.44 14.54
N GLY A 254 8.40 14.57 15.21
CA GLY A 254 9.52 14.97 16.07
C GLY A 254 9.12 15.48 17.46
N ASP A 255 7.84 15.44 17.85
CA ASP A 255 7.40 15.66 19.22
C ASP A 255 7.52 14.36 20.03
N GLU A 256 8.54 14.27 20.88
CA GLU A 256 8.77 13.12 21.78
C GLU A 256 7.62 12.86 22.76
N SER A 257 6.82 13.88 23.10
CA SER A 257 5.65 13.69 23.96
C SER A 257 4.50 12.98 23.26
N CYS A 258 4.55 12.89 21.92
CA CYS A 258 3.49 12.35 21.08
C CYS A 258 2.11 12.92 21.44
N THR A 259 2.02 14.25 21.66
CA THR A 259 0.76 14.91 22.04
C THR A 259 -0.26 14.82 20.91
N VAL A 260 -1.37 14.12 21.16
CA VAL A 260 -2.47 13.95 20.21
C VAL A 260 -3.29 15.24 20.12
N VAL A 261 -3.40 15.78 18.90
CA VAL A 261 -4.18 16.96 18.58
C VAL A 261 -5.33 16.63 17.63
N ASN A 262 -6.43 17.37 17.74
CA ASN A 262 -7.48 17.38 16.72
C ASN A 262 -6.97 18.16 15.51
N LYS A 263 -6.74 17.48 14.38
CA LYS A 263 -6.20 18.07 13.14
C LYS A 263 -6.99 19.29 12.67
N PHE A 264 -8.32 19.28 12.86
CA PHE A 264 -9.22 20.35 12.43
C PHE A 264 -9.08 21.63 13.28
N LYS A 265 -8.49 21.54 14.47
CA LYS A 265 -8.18 22.69 15.36
C LYS A 265 -6.72 23.19 15.21
N THR A 266 -5.94 22.64 14.26
CA THR A 266 -4.55 23.09 14.03
C THR A 266 -4.48 24.44 13.31
N PRO A 267 -3.43 25.26 13.56
CA PRO A 267 -3.18 26.48 12.78
C PRO A 267 -3.06 26.21 11.28
N GLN A 268 -2.42 25.10 10.89
CA GLN A 268 -2.24 24.70 9.49
C GLN A 268 -3.56 24.41 8.78
N TYR A 269 -4.50 23.70 9.44
CA TYR A 269 -5.83 23.49 8.90
C TYR A 269 -6.59 24.80 8.75
N LYS A 270 -6.53 25.69 9.76
CA LYS A 270 -7.19 26.99 9.71
C LYS A 270 -6.63 27.87 8.58
N ALA A 271 -5.31 28.00 8.45
CA ALA A 271 -4.67 28.78 7.38
C ALA A 271 -5.05 28.26 5.98
N MET A 272 -5.06 26.94 5.79
CA MET A 272 -5.46 26.31 4.53
C MET A 272 -6.91 26.63 4.15
N ILE A 273 -7.91 26.43 5.04
CA ILE A 273 -9.31 26.68 4.66
C ILE A 273 -9.57 28.16 4.33
N HIS A 274 -8.89 29.09 5.01
CA HIS A 274 -9.01 30.53 4.71
C HIS A 274 -8.35 30.87 3.38
N THR A 275 -7.17 30.32 3.11
CA THR A 275 -6.49 30.49 1.82
C THR A 275 -7.33 29.91 0.67
N MET A 276 -7.91 28.73 0.82
CA MET A 276 -8.77 28.15 -0.21
C MET A 276 -10.04 28.99 -0.44
N ALA A 277 -10.67 29.51 0.63
CA ALA A 277 -11.83 30.38 0.53
C ALA A 277 -11.51 31.72 -0.18
N ASP A 278 -10.39 32.34 0.17
CA ASP A 278 -9.90 33.55 -0.49
C ASP A 278 -9.52 33.29 -1.96
N TRP A 279 -8.86 32.18 -2.27
CA TRP A 279 -8.54 31.77 -3.64
C TRP A 279 -9.78 31.42 -4.47
N TYR A 280 -10.89 31.00 -3.84
CA TYR A 280 -12.17 30.84 -4.50
C TYR A 280 -12.81 32.21 -4.84
N GLU A 281 -12.84 33.15 -3.90
CA GLU A 281 -13.36 34.52 -4.12
C GLU A 281 -12.48 35.31 -5.13
N LYS A 282 -11.15 35.15 -5.08
CA LYS A 282 -10.21 35.64 -6.11
C LYS A 282 -10.38 34.92 -7.45
N GLY A 283 -11.13 33.83 -7.51
CA GLY A 283 -11.39 33.01 -8.69
C GLY A 283 -10.12 32.39 -9.28
N TYR A 284 -9.23 31.89 -8.42
CA TYR A 284 -8.15 30.96 -8.78
C TYR A 284 -8.67 29.52 -8.79
N ILE A 285 -9.58 29.19 -7.88
CA ILE A 285 -10.31 27.90 -7.86
C ILE A 285 -11.52 27.99 -8.80
N ARG A 286 -11.80 26.90 -9.53
CA ARG A 286 -12.96 26.75 -10.42
C ARG A 286 -14.28 26.75 -9.65
N GLU A 287 -15.32 27.38 -10.20
CA GLU A 287 -16.65 27.48 -9.56
C GLU A 287 -17.31 26.10 -9.33
N ASP A 288 -17.04 25.13 -10.21
CA ASP A 288 -17.58 23.77 -10.16
C ASP A 288 -16.72 22.79 -9.33
N VAL A 289 -15.86 23.28 -8.43
CA VAL A 289 -14.91 22.44 -7.68
C VAL A 289 -15.59 21.34 -6.85
N LEU A 290 -16.81 21.57 -6.35
CA LEU A 290 -17.59 20.54 -5.62
C LEU A 290 -18.18 19.44 -6.53
N ALA A 291 -18.19 19.63 -7.85
CA ALA A 291 -18.58 18.60 -8.81
C ALA A 291 -17.40 17.67 -9.21
N VAL A 292 -16.18 17.98 -8.78
CA VAL A 292 -15.03 17.08 -8.92
C VAL A 292 -15.21 15.91 -7.95
N GLU A 293 -15.37 14.69 -8.48
CA GLU A 293 -15.74 13.50 -7.70
C GLU A 293 -14.62 13.00 -6.76
N SER A 294 -14.47 13.67 -5.60
CA SER A 294 -13.66 13.26 -4.43
C SER A 294 -12.14 13.17 -4.64
N PHE A 295 -11.40 13.04 -3.53
CA PHE A 295 -9.93 12.93 -3.50
C PHE A 295 -9.35 11.67 -4.16
N ASP A 296 -10.18 10.66 -4.49
CA ASP A 296 -9.72 9.43 -5.16
C ASP A 296 -9.73 9.53 -6.70
N LYS A 297 -10.47 10.49 -7.28
CA LYS A 297 -10.49 10.76 -8.75
C LYS A 297 -9.92 12.11 -9.23
N PRO A 298 -9.25 12.99 -8.44
CA PRO A 298 -8.90 14.35 -8.87
C PRO A 298 -7.80 14.38 -9.94
N ARG A 299 -7.18 13.23 -10.21
CA ARG A 299 -6.14 13.03 -11.22
C ARG A 299 -6.62 13.15 -12.67
N ALA A 300 -7.93 13.26 -12.91
CA ALA A 300 -8.49 13.37 -14.26
C ALA A 300 -8.09 14.67 -14.99
N ASP A 301 -7.88 15.75 -14.22
CA ASP A 301 -7.46 17.06 -14.72
C ASP A 301 -5.97 17.36 -14.43
N GLU A 302 -5.26 16.48 -13.72
CA GLU A 302 -3.80 16.56 -13.53
C GLU A 302 -3.08 16.02 -14.78
N PHE A 303 -1.88 16.53 -15.09
CA PHE A 303 -1.10 16.17 -16.28
C PHE A 303 -1.77 16.46 -17.65
N VAL A 304 -2.95 17.08 -17.68
CA VAL A 304 -3.72 17.38 -18.91
C VAL A 304 -3.49 18.82 -19.36
N LYS A 305 -3.21 19.08 -20.64
CA LYS A 305 -2.80 20.40 -21.15
C LYS A 305 -3.70 21.59 -20.75
N ASP A 306 -5.02 21.40 -20.68
CA ASP A 306 -6.03 22.40 -20.32
C ASP A 306 -6.66 22.10 -18.94
N GLY A 307 -5.87 21.47 -18.07
CA GLY A 307 -6.28 20.90 -16.79
C GLY A 307 -5.96 21.79 -15.58
N ASN A 308 -5.58 21.15 -14.47
CA ASN A 308 -5.07 21.83 -13.29
C ASN A 308 -3.59 22.18 -13.47
N ILE A 309 -3.24 23.45 -13.25
CA ILE A 309 -1.87 23.96 -13.44
C ILE A 309 -0.96 23.73 -12.22
N SER A 310 -1.52 23.19 -11.13
CA SER A 310 -0.80 22.78 -9.93
C SER A 310 -1.55 21.70 -9.15
N TRP A 311 -0.82 20.80 -8.49
CA TRP A 311 -1.35 19.75 -7.62
C TRP A 311 -0.26 19.22 -6.66
N VAL A 312 -0.64 18.44 -5.65
CA VAL A 312 0.29 17.90 -4.64
C VAL A 312 0.18 16.39 -4.56
N HIS A 313 1.32 15.70 -4.61
CA HIS A 313 1.50 14.28 -4.27
C HIS A 313 2.82 14.10 -3.53
N GLU A 314 3.15 12.89 -3.11
CA GLU A 314 4.50 12.53 -2.66
C GLU A 314 5.54 12.74 -3.79
N THR A 315 6.78 13.02 -3.43
CA THR A 315 7.90 13.26 -4.36
C THR A 315 9.16 12.49 -3.95
N LEU A 316 9.88 12.04 -4.98
CA LEU A 316 11.00 11.11 -4.91
C LEU A 316 12.06 11.55 -5.94
N LYS A 317 13.19 10.84 -6.00
CA LYS A 317 14.21 11.05 -7.03
C LYS A 317 13.60 11.03 -8.44
N ASP A 318 13.99 12.04 -9.22
CA ASP A 318 13.60 12.27 -10.62
C ASP A 318 12.07 12.36 -10.85
N GLN A 319 11.31 12.83 -9.86
CA GLN A 319 9.84 12.89 -9.96
C GLN A 319 9.34 13.85 -11.05
N ASP A 320 10.04 14.97 -11.27
CA ASP A 320 9.80 15.90 -12.39
C ASP A 320 9.85 15.20 -13.75
N LYS A 321 10.85 14.33 -13.95
CA LYS A 321 11.05 13.53 -15.17
C LYS A 321 9.99 12.43 -15.29
N LYS A 322 9.66 11.74 -14.19
CA LYS A 322 8.57 10.75 -14.16
C LYS A 322 7.22 11.38 -14.51
N ASP A 323 6.91 12.52 -13.91
CA ASP A 323 5.66 13.24 -14.08
C ASP A 323 5.54 13.82 -15.50
N THR A 324 6.62 14.38 -16.04
CA THR A 324 6.72 14.83 -17.45
C THR A 324 6.59 13.66 -18.44
N LYS A 325 7.26 12.52 -18.18
CA LYS A 325 7.13 11.33 -19.05
C LYS A 325 5.70 10.81 -19.03
N ARG A 326 5.07 10.73 -17.86
CA ARG A 326 3.68 10.29 -17.68
C ARG A 326 2.70 11.16 -18.48
N ALA A 327 2.87 12.49 -18.46
CA ALA A 327 2.06 13.40 -19.28
C ALA A 327 2.22 13.08 -20.77
N LYS A 328 3.46 13.00 -21.26
CA LYS A 328 3.77 12.74 -22.67
C LYS A 328 3.34 11.36 -23.15
N ASP A 329 3.51 10.31 -22.34
CA ASP A 329 3.00 8.95 -22.60
C ASP A 329 1.46 8.92 -22.74
N ALA A 330 0.75 9.77 -21.99
CA ALA A 330 -0.70 9.95 -22.06
C ALA A 330 -1.14 10.89 -23.21
N GLY A 331 -0.22 11.34 -24.06
CA GLY A 331 -0.50 12.25 -25.19
C GLY A 331 -0.61 13.73 -24.82
N ASN A 332 -0.28 14.11 -23.58
CA ASN A 332 -0.27 15.50 -23.13
C ASN A 332 1.16 16.08 -23.22
N ASP A 333 1.36 17.04 -24.12
CA ASP A 333 2.64 17.75 -24.25
C ASP A 333 2.76 18.84 -23.17
N VAL A 334 3.05 18.39 -21.94
CA VAL A 334 3.22 19.22 -20.75
C VAL A 334 4.48 18.78 -20.01
N GLU A 335 5.29 19.74 -19.57
CA GLU A 335 6.45 19.50 -18.72
C GLU A 335 6.16 19.97 -17.30
N ILE A 336 6.61 19.18 -16.32
CA ILE A 336 6.30 19.34 -14.89
C ILE A 336 7.57 19.68 -14.13
N THR A 337 7.50 20.72 -13.30
CA THR A 337 8.48 20.97 -12.24
C THR A 337 7.86 20.55 -10.91
N VAL A 338 8.66 19.96 -10.01
CA VAL A 338 8.23 19.56 -8.68
C VAL A 338 9.03 20.34 -7.65
N VAL A 339 8.33 21.07 -6.78
CA VAL A 339 8.92 21.81 -5.65
C VAL A 339 8.67 21.02 -4.37
N PRO A 340 9.69 20.46 -3.70
CA PRO A 340 9.54 19.80 -2.42
C PRO A 340 8.97 20.72 -1.34
N THR A 341 8.30 20.13 -0.35
CA THR A 341 7.68 20.84 0.80
C THR A 341 8.14 20.29 2.15
N THR A 342 9.18 19.45 2.12
CA THR A 342 10.05 19.06 3.23
C THR A 342 11.43 18.67 2.67
N ASP A 343 12.48 18.86 3.47
CA ASP A 343 13.84 18.39 3.21
C ASP A 343 14.04 16.90 3.56
N PHE A 344 13.25 16.38 4.51
CA PHE A 344 13.36 15.04 5.06
C PHE A 344 12.30 14.05 4.53
N GLN A 345 12.59 12.77 4.69
CA GLN A 345 11.71 11.61 4.46
C GLN A 345 11.24 11.03 5.80
N TYR A 346 10.06 10.40 5.84
CA TYR A 346 9.47 9.96 7.11
C TYR A 346 9.04 8.49 7.13
N LEU A 347 9.44 7.76 8.17
CA LEU A 347 8.96 6.42 8.50
C LEU A 347 7.79 6.52 9.49
N ALA A 348 6.59 6.67 8.95
CA ALA A 348 5.33 6.68 9.71
C ALA A 348 5.04 5.31 10.36
N PRO A 349 4.25 5.22 11.44
CA PRO A 349 4.05 3.99 12.22
C PRO A 349 3.05 3.01 11.59
N TYR A 350 2.39 3.37 10.48
CA TYR A 350 1.35 2.55 9.87
C TYR A 350 1.88 1.19 9.39
N GLY A 351 0.96 0.21 9.37
CA GLY A 351 1.18 -1.05 8.67
C GLY A 351 1.50 -0.84 7.18
N THR A 352 2.22 -1.80 6.62
CA THR A 352 2.67 -1.83 5.22
C THR A 352 1.52 -2.19 4.28
N ALA A 353 1.51 -1.60 3.09
CA ALA A 353 0.47 -1.83 2.09
C ALA A 353 0.40 -3.28 1.54
N THR A 354 1.39 -4.12 1.86
CA THR A 354 1.61 -5.42 1.20
C THR A 354 2.62 -6.25 2.00
N ASN A 355 2.27 -7.52 2.24
CA ASN A 355 3.01 -8.44 3.10
C ASN A 355 2.89 -9.87 2.58
N LEU A 356 3.85 -10.72 2.95
CA LEU A 356 3.72 -12.17 2.91
C LEU A 356 3.59 -12.70 4.34
N ALA A 357 2.45 -13.36 4.61
CA ALA A 357 2.16 -13.94 5.91
C ALA A 357 1.97 -15.47 5.79
N ILE A 358 2.02 -16.15 6.93
CA ILE A 358 1.78 -17.60 7.03
C ILE A 358 0.44 -17.80 7.76
N PRO A 359 -0.68 -18.07 7.07
CA PRO A 359 -1.96 -18.30 7.72
C PRO A 359 -1.94 -19.46 8.71
N PHE A 360 -2.85 -19.47 9.68
CA PHE A 360 -2.96 -20.54 10.68
C PHE A 360 -3.26 -21.93 10.06
N THR A 361 -3.72 -21.98 8.81
CA THR A 361 -3.97 -23.22 8.05
C THR A 361 -2.73 -23.75 7.31
N ALA A 362 -1.56 -23.12 7.49
CA ALA A 362 -0.30 -23.57 6.92
C ALA A 362 0.06 -24.98 7.39
N LYS A 363 0.42 -25.84 6.45
CA LYS A 363 0.85 -27.22 6.71
C LYS A 363 2.36 -27.32 6.87
N TYR A 364 3.11 -26.41 6.25
CA TYR A 364 4.57 -26.41 6.21
C TYR A 364 5.16 -25.03 6.58
N PRO A 365 4.86 -24.46 7.76
CA PRO A 365 5.30 -23.11 8.15
C PRO A 365 6.83 -22.94 8.18
N ASP A 366 7.57 -23.98 8.58
CA ASP A 366 9.04 -24.01 8.56
C ASP A 366 9.62 -23.89 7.14
N GLU A 367 8.90 -24.32 6.10
CA GLU A 367 9.33 -24.20 4.70
C GLU A 367 8.82 -22.91 4.06
N ALA A 368 7.60 -22.50 4.41
CA ALA A 368 7.02 -21.23 3.99
C ALA A 368 7.92 -20.04 4.38
N ILE A 369 8.40 -19.98 5.63
CA ILE A 369 9.28 -18.88 6.07
C ILE A 369 10.63 -18.87 5.33
N LYS A 370 11.18 -20.05 4.99
CA LYS A 370 12.42 -20.16 4.19
C LYS A 370 12.23 -19.67 2.76
N LEU A 371 11.05 -19.89 2.17
CA LEU A 371 10.72 -19.36 0.86
C LEU A 371 10.50 -17.84 0.89
N ILE A 372 9.85 -17.32 1.93
CA ILE A 372 9.73 -15.87 2.16
C ILE A 372 11.11 -15.23 2.33
N ASN A 373 12.03 -15.87 3.07
CA ASN A 373 13.42 -15.44 3.17
C ASN A 373 14.12 -15.43 1.80
N LEU A 374 13.93 -16.45 0.98
CA LEU A 374 14.52 -16.52 -0.37
C LEU A 374 14.05 -15.35 -1.27
N LEU A 375 12.78 -14.96 -1.19
CA LEU A 375 12.21 -13.78 -1.86
C LEU A 375 12.77 -12.44 -1.34
N ASN A 376 13.42 -12.42 -0.19
CA ASN A 376 14.00 -11.22 0.41
C ASN A 376 15.54 -11.17 0.36
N THR A 377 16.21 -12.29 0.06
CA THR A 377 17.67 -12.42 0.10
C THR A 377 18.32 -12.89 -1.21
N ASP A 378 17.64 -13.71 -2.03
CA ASP A 378 18.23 -14.27 -3.25
C ASP A 378 17.81 -13.48 -4.50
N LYS A 379 18.75 -12.73 -5.05
CA LYS A 379 18.54 -11.87 -6.22
C LYS A 379 18.07 -12.62 -7.46
N GLU A 380 18.58 -13.82 -7.69
CA GLU A 380 18.24 -14.61 -8.87
C GLU A 380 16.79 -15.11 -8.79
N PHE A 381 16.41 -15.66 -7.64
CA PHE A 381 15.07 -16.14 -7.38
C PHE A 381 14.03 -15.01 -7.38
N TYR A 382 14.33 -13.88 -6.71
CA TYR A 382 13.46 -12.70 -6.71
C TYR A 382 13.19 -12.19 -8.13
N ASN A 383 14.24 -12.02 -8.96
CA ASN A 383 14.07 -11.50 -10.31
C ASN A 383 13.39 -12.51 -11.25
N LEU A 384 13.57 -13.81 -11.05
CA LEU A 384 12.80 -14.83 -11.77
C LEU A 384 11.29 -14.70 -11.45
N MET A 385 10.94 -14.59 -10.16
CA MET A 385 9.55 -14.44 -9.73
C MET A 385 8.91 -13.12 -10.19
N VAL A 386 9.68 -12.03 -10.25
CA VAL A 386 9.14 -10.71 -10.65
C VAL A 386 9.10 -10.54 -12.17
N TYR A 387 10.22 -10.78 -12.87
CA TYR A 387 10.39 -10.44 -14.28
C TYR A 387 10.30 -11.64 -15.22
N GLY A 388 10.32 -12.87 -14.71
CA GLY A 388 10.25 -14.09 -15.51
C GLY A 388 11.60 -14.52 -16.09
N LEU A 389 11.58 -15.01 -17.32
CA LEU A 389 12.72 -15.66 -17.98
C LEU A 389 13.45 -14.73 -18.95
N GLU A 390 14.78 -14.69 -18.83
CA GLU A 390 15.68 -14.00 -19.76
C GLU A 390 15.54 -14.61 -21.17
N GLY A 391 15.48 -13.76 -22.20
CA GLY A 391 15.23 -14.14 -23.59
C GLY A 391 13.77 -14.48 -23.91
N LYS A 392 12.85 -14.39 -22.94
CA LYS A 392 11.40 -14.58 -23.14
C LYS A 392 10.58 -13.39 -22.68
N ASN A 393 10.73 -12.99 -21.42
CA ASN A 393 9.97 -11.89 -20.80
C ASN A 393 10.79 -10.59 -20.75
N TYR A 394 12.11 -10.72 -20.63
CA TYR A 394 13.06 -9.61 -20.69
C TYR A 394 14.39 -10.00 -21.37
N GLU A 395 15.17 -9.01 -21.77
CA GLU A 395 16.58 -9.13 -22.18
C GLU A 395 17.47 -8.35 -21.20
N LYS A 396 18.66 -8.86 -20.89
CA LYS A 396 19.65 -8.07 -20.13
C LYS A 396 20.35 -7.05 -21.03
N ILE A 397 20.40 -5.81 -20.56
CA ILE A 397 21.24 -4.75 -21.12
C ILE A 397 22.63 -4.82 -20.47
N ASP A 398 22.67 -5.06 -19.16
CA ASP A 398 23.87 -5.32 -18.38
C ASP A 398 23.55 -6.27 -17.20
N GLU A 399 24.45 -6.39 -16.21
CA GLU A 399 24.27 -7.26 -15.04
C GLU A 399 23.04 -6.91 -14.19
N ASN A 400 22.66 -5.63 -14.16
CA ASN A 400 21.62 -5.09 -13.28
C ASN A 400 20.45 -4.44 -14.02
N THR A 401 20.62 -4.08 -15.30
CA THR A 401 19.58 -3.43 -16.12
C THR A 401 18.96 -4.40 -17.13
N ILE A 402 17.63 -4.43 -17.19
CA ILE A 402 16.84 -5.25 -18.13
C ILE A 402 15.95 -4.40 -19.03
N LYS A 403 15.61 -4.96 -20.19
CA LYS A 403 14.58 -4.48 -21.11
C LYS A 403 13.41 -5.47 -21.08
N ILE A 404 12.22 -5.04 -20.65
CA ILE A 404 11.02 -5.89 -20.76
C ILE A 404 10.64 -6.02 -22.24
N THR A 405 10.57 -7.26 -22.73
CA THR A 405 10.28 -7.56 -24.14
C THR A 405 8.84 -8.00 -24.39
N ASP A 406 8.20 -8.63 -23.39
CA ASP A 406 6.81 -9.12 -23.48
C ASP A 406 6.07 -8.92 -22.14
N LYS A 407 5.61 -7.68 -21.92
CA LYS A 407 4.90 -7.23 -20.70
C LYS A 407 3.53 -7.90 -20.47
N ASP A 408 2.93 -8.47 -21.52
CA ASP A 408 1.58 -9.03 -21.45
C ASP A 408 1.64 -10.52 -21.08
N SER A 409 2.78 -11.18 -21.33
CA SER A 409 3.00 -12.59 -21.01
C SER A 409 3.25 -12.94 -19.55
N TYR A 410 3.95 -12.09 -18.80
CA TYR A 410 4.29 -12.32 -17.40
C TYR A 410 4.70 -11.01 -16.71
N GLY A 411 4.55 -11.00 -15.38
CA GLY A 411 5.16 -10.01 -14.50
C GLY A 411 4.40 -9.97 -13.18
N LEU A 412 4.98 -10.51 -12.09
CA LEU A 412 4.45 -10.26 -10.76
C LEU A 412 4.76 -8.81 -10.36
N ALA A 413 3.89 -8.24 -9.54
CA ALA A 413 4.08 -6.92 -8.97
C ALA A 413 5.31 -6.94 -8.05
N ASN A 414 6.44 -6.36 -8.49
CA ASN A 414 7.71 -6.32 -7.76
C ASN A 414 7.53 -5.88 -6.29
N TRP A 415 6.74 -4.81 -6.11
CA TRP A 415 6.40 -4.18 -4.84
C TRP A 415 5.56 -5.07 -3.90
N ALA A 416 4.93 -6.12 -4.42
CA ALA A 416 4.11 -7.07 -3.67
C ALA A 416 4.67 -8.50 -3.60
N THR A 417 5.91 -8.72 -4.07
CA THR A 417 6.52 -10.06 -4.19
C THR A 417 7.64 -10.34 -3.18
N GLY A 418 8.37 -9.30 -2.73
CA GLY A 418 9.48 -9.48 -1.77
C GLY A 418 10.32 -8.21 -1.64
N ASN A 419 11.64 -8.36 -1.49
CA ASN A 419 12.57 -7.25 -1.35
C ASN A 419 12.89 -6.58 -2.69
N THR A 420 12.28 -5.43 -2.95
CA THR A 420 12.47 -4.66 -4.19
C THR A 420 13.90 -4.17 -4.40
N LEU A 421 14.74 -4.10 -3.35
CA LEU A 421 16.15 -3.72 -3.50
C LEU A 421 16.95 -4.75 -4.31
N LEU A 422 16.47 -5.99 -4.39
CA LEU A 422 17.03 -7.05 -5.25
C LEU A 422 16.68 -6.88 -6.73
N GLY A 423 15.66 -6.09 -7.06
CA GLY A 423 15.13 -5.96 -8.42
C GLY A 423 16.14 -5.39 -9.43
N TYR A 424 16.07 -5.90 -10.66
CA TYR A 424 16.73 -5.28 -11.80
C TYR A 424 16.17 -3.87 -12.10
N GLU A 425 17.02 -2.98 -12.59
CA GLU A 425 16.58 -1.70 -13.16
C GLU A 425 15.96 -1.93 -14.54
N ILE A 426 14.91 -1.18 -14.88
CA ILE A 426 14.21 -1.31 -16.17
C ILE A 426 14.70 -0.22 -17.13
N GLU A 427 14.89 -0.56 -18.40
CA GLU A 427 15.22 0.39 -19.48
C GLU A 427 14.29 1.61 -19.46
N GLY A 428 14.86 2.82 -19.37
CA GLY A 428 14.11 4.07 -19.28
C GLY A 428 13.54 4.40 -17.88
N GLY A 429 13.79 3.56 -16.88
CA GLY A 429 13.52 3.83 -15.47
C GLY A 429 14.54 4.76 -14.80
N VAL A 430 14.39 4.99 -13.50
CA VAL A 430 15.35 5.76 -12.69
C VAL A 430 16.56 4.91 -12.34
N LYS A 431 17.75 5.44 -12.63
CA LYS A 431 19.03 4.79 -12.32
C LYS A 431 19.43 4.93 -10.85
N GLY A 432 20.00 3.86 -10.30
CA GLY A 432 20.32 3.74 -8.88
C GLY A 432 19.08 3.85 -8.01
N TRP A 433 17.98 3.19 -8.38
CA TRP A 433 16.71 3.27 -7.62
C TRP A 433 16.80 2.52 -6.29
N SER A 434 17.28 1.29 -6.29
CA SER A 434 17.45 0.49 -5.06
C SER A 434 18.44 1.13 -4.09
N THR A 435 19.57 1.66 -4.57
CA THR A 435 20.53 2.41 -3.74
C THR A 435 19.90 3.65 -3.13
N TYR A 436 19.16 4.42 -3.92
CA TYR A 436 18.44 5.60 -3.44
C TYR A 436 17.39 5.22 -2.37
N LEU A 437 16.66 4.11 -2.53
CA LEU A 437 15.72 3.65 -1.50
C LEU A 437 16.44 3.27 -0.20
N ASP A 438 17.52 2.49 -0.23
CA ASP A 438 18.28 2.12 0.98
C ASP A 438 18.87 3.35 1.69
N GLU A 439 19.41 4.32 0.94
CA GLU A 439 19.86 5.62 1.45
C GLU A 439 18.70 6.37 2.14
N MET A 440 17.55 6.50 1.48
CA MET A 440 16.35 7.13 2.06
C MET A 440 15.89 6.44 3.35
N HIS A 441 15.90 5.10 3.42
CA HIS A 441 15.46 4.37 4.62
C HIS A 441 16.40 4.60 5.80
N ARG A 442 17.70 4.76 5.54
CA ARG A 442 18.71 5.06 6.56
C ARG A 442 18.66 6.50 7.06
N GLU A 443 18.31 7.45 6.18
CA GLU A 443 18.29 8.89 6.47
C GLU A 443 16.93 9.41 6.95
N ALA A 444 15.85 8.63 6.78
CA ALA A 444 14.51 9.05 7.16
C ALA A 444 14.35 9.27 8.67
N LYS A 445 13.61 10.33 9.04
CA LYS A 445 13.13 10.51 10.41
C LYS A 445 12.09 9.43 10.71
N GLN A 446 12.16 8.83 11.89
CA GLN A 446 11.27 7.73 12.30
C GLN A 446 10.27 8.20 13.34
N SER A 447 9.02 7.72 13.25
CA SER A 447 8.01 7.96 14.29
C SER A 447 8.40 7.31 15.63
N TYR A 448 8.25 8.05 16.73
CA TYR A 448 8.34 7.51 18.09
C TYR A 448 7.26 6.44 18.35
N LEU A 449 6.15 6.50 17.60
CA LEU A 449 5.06 5.52 17.61
C LEU A 449 5.33 4.30 16.71
N MET A 450 6.54 4.09 16.18
CA MET A 450 6.84 2.86 15.43
C MET A 450 6.55 1.61 16.29
N GLY A 451 5.75 0.69 15.75
CA GLY A 451 5.21 -0.49 16.44
C GLY A 451 3.88 -0.27 17.18
N PHE A 452 3.37 0.96 17.27
CA PHE A 452 2.11 1.26 17.95
C PHE A 452 0.89 0.92 17.10
N LYS A 453 -0.04 0.14 17.67
CA LYS A 453 -1.32 -0.24 17.03
C LYS A 453 -2.49 0.21 17.89
N VAL A 454 -2.92 1.46 17.71
CA VAL A 454 -4.07 2.05 18.42
C VAL A 454 -5.31 1.15 18.33
N ASP A 455 -5.91 0.87 19.49
CA ASP A 455 -7.21 0.22 19.56
C ASP A 455 -8.32 1.26 19.35
N THR A 456 -9.10 1.02 18.30
CA THR A 456 -10.21 1.88 17.89
C THR A 456 -11.58 1.30 18.23
N GLU A 457 -11.66 0.05 18.73
CA GLU A 457 -12.93 -0.62 19.06
C GLU A 457 -13.77 0.19 20.07
N PRO A 458 -13.20 0.70 21.19
CA PRO A 458 -13.96 1.44 22.20
C PRO A 458 -14.55 2.76 21.69
N TYR A 459 -14.02 3.26 20.57
CA TYR A 459 -14.39 4.53 19.94
C TYR A 459 -15.15 4.34 18.62
N SER A 460 -15.38 3.09 18.20
CA SER A 460 -15.92 2.72 16.88
C SER A 460 -17.21 3.47 16.49
N THR A 461 -18.17 3.58 17.41
CA THR A 461 -19.43 4.31 17.18
C THR A 461 -19.20 5.82 17.04
N THR A 462 -18.33 6.39 17.89
CA THR A 462 -17.97 7.82 17.84
C THR A 462 -17.22 8.15 16.55
N LEU A 463 -16.26 7.31 16.15
CA LEU A 463 -15.51 7.46 14.90
C LEU A 463 -16.41 7.44 13.66
N GLN A 464 -17.45 6.60 13.62
CA GLN A 464 -18.44 6.59 12.54
C GLN A 464 -19.30 7.87 12.49
N GLN A 465 -19.66 8.43 13.66
CA GLN A 465 -20.38 9.71 13.73
C GLN A 465 -19.49 10.87 13.28
N LEU A 466 -18.23 10.89 13.71
CA LEU A 466 -17.24 11.88 13.29
C LEU A 466 -16.98 11.80 11.79
N ASP A 467 -16.76 10.61 11.23
CA ASP A 467 -16.60 10.39 9.78
C ASP A 467 -17.79 10.92 8.96
N THR A 468 -19.02 10.73 9.46
CA THR A 468 -20.24 11.26 8.83
C THR A 468 -20.23 12.80 8.82
N ILE A 469 -19.88 13.43 9.93
CA ILE A 469 -19.78 14.90 10.04
C ILE A 469 -18.63 15.44 9.17
N ILE A 470 -17.46 14.80 9.19
CA ILE A 470 -16.32 15.18 8.36
C ILE A 470 -16.72 15.19 6.89
N LYS A 471 -17.39 14.12 6.40
CA LYS A 471 -17.86 14.03 5.00
C LYS A 471 -18.91 15.08 4.62
N GLU A 472 -19.66 15.64 5.58
CA GLU A 472 -20.64 16.72 5.35
C GLU A 472 -19.95 18.07 5.05
N TYR A 473 -18.81 18.36 5.69
CA TYR A 473 -18.15 19.68 5.62
C TYR A 473 -16.83 19.70 4.85
N GLN A 474 -16.08 18.60 4.85
CA GLN A 474 -14.66 18.58 4.46
C GLN A 474 -14.43 19.16 3.07
N ASN A 475 -15.14 18.69 2.03
CA ASN A 475 -14.93 19.20 0.68
C ASN A 475 -15.29 20.69 0.53
N ALA A 476 -16.30 21.18 1.25
CA ALA A 476 -16.69 22.59 1.18
C ALA A 476 -15.63 23.51 1.82
N LEU A 477 -15.04 23.08 2.94
CA LEU A 477 -13.94 23.75 3.63
C LEU A 477 -12.62 23.63 2.85
N GLU A 478 -12.17 22.41 2.56
CA GLU A 478 -10.86 22.11 1.97
C GLU A 478 -10.77 22.52 0.49
N PHE A 479 -11.88 22.70 -0.23
CA PHE A 479 -11.88 23.17 -1.63
C PHE A 479 -12.23 24.67 -1.76
N GLY A 480 -12.42 25.38 -0.63
CA GLY A 480 -12.68 26.83 -0.63
C GLY A 480 -14.08 27.27 -1.07
N ALA A 481 -14.95 26.34 -1.48
CA ALA A 481 -16.27 26.63 -2.07
C ALA A 481 -17.25 27.38 -1.13
N LEU A 482 -16.90 27.56 0.13
CA LEU A 482 -17.64 28.38 1.10
C LEU A 482 -17.37 29.89 0.95
N GLY A 483 -16.23 30.27 0.36
CA GLY A 483 -15.78 31.66 0.21
C GLY A 483 -15.90 32.43 1.53
N SER A 484 -16.52 33.60 1.46
CA SER A 484 -16.84 34.48 2.60
C SER A 484 -17.62 33.83 3.76
N ASN A 485 -18.20 32.64 3.61
CA ASN A 485 -18.89 31.92 4.70
C ASN A 485 -17.99 30.92 5.46
N VAL A 486 -16.67 30.88 5.18
CA VAL A 486 -15.73 29.89 5.74
C VAL A 486 -15.73 29.89 7.27
N ASP A 487 -15.68 31.05 7.93
CA ASP A 487 -15.66 31.16 9.40
C ASP A 487 -16.92 30.55 10.04
N GLU A 488 -18.12 30.93 9.58
CA GLU A 488 -19.38 30.43 10.14
C GLU A 488 -19.47 28.90 10.05
N LYS A 489 -19.11 28.35 8.89
CA LYS A 489 -19.19 26.90 8.65
C LYS A 489 -18.07 26.12 9.30
N TYR A 490 -16.91 26.72 9.51
CA TYR A 490 -15.82 26.11 10.27
C TYR A 490 -16.16 26.02 11.77
N GLU A 491 -16.72 27.08 12.37
CA GLU A 491 -17.16 27.04 13.76
C GLU A 491 -18.37 26.08 13.95
N GLU A 492 -19.32 26.04 13.02
CA GLU A 492 -20.41 25.04 13.00
C GLU A 492 -19.89 23.60 12.92
N PHE A 493 -18.87 23.37 12.09
CA PHE A 493 -18.21 22.08 11.95
C PHE A 493 -17.50 21.65 13.23
N LEU A 494 -16.72 22.54 13.86
CA LEU A 494 -16.04 22.26 15.14
C LEU A 494 -17.06 21.95 16.25
N ASP A 495 -18.14 22.73 16.38
CA ASP A 495 -19.21 22.49 17.36
C ASP A 495 -19.90 21.13 17.15
N LYS A 496 -20.14 20.72 15.88
CA LYS A 496 -20.66 19.38 15.57
C LYS A 496 -19.68 18.27 15.99
N LEU A 497 -18.38 18.40 15.73
CA LEU A 497 -17.37 17.41 16.12
C LEU A 497 -17.26 17.30 17.66
N ASP A 498 -17.25 18.43 18.36
CA ASP A 498 -17.18 18.49 19.82
C ASP A 498 -18.43 17.84 20.45
N LYS A 499 -19.63 18.12 19.92
CA LYS A 499 -20.88 17.45 20.32
C LYS A 499 -20.92 15.95 20.02
N ALA A 500 -20.27 15.50 18.94
CA ALA A 500 -20.11 14.07 18.65
C ALA A 500 -19.09 13.39 19.59
N GLY A 501 -18.30 14.15 20.35
CA GLY A 501 -17.37 13.64 21.36
C GLY A 501 -15.96 13.38 20.84
N ILE A 502 -15.48 14.17 19.88
CA ILE A 502 -14.11 14.08 19.36
C ILE A 502 -13.04 14.10 20.46
N ASP A 503 -13.21 14.93 21.50
CA ASP A 503 -12.25 15.06 22.59
C ASP A 503 -12.03 13.73 23.34
N LYS A 504 -13.08 12.89 23.48
CA LYS A 504 -12.95 11.55 24.10
C LYS A 504 -12.10 10.60 23.26
N VAL A 505 -12.09 10.76 21.94
CA VAL A 505 -11.23 9.98 21.03
C VAL A 505 -9.78 10.46 21.16
N ILE A 506 -9.57 11.78 21.24
CA ILE A 506 -8.25 12.39 21.44
C ILE A 506 -7.64 11.95 22.78
N GLU A 507 -8.35 12.14 23.90
CA GLU A 507 -7.96 11.67 25.24
C GLU A 507 -7.72 10.16 25.27
N GLY A 508 -8.60 9.40 24.61
CA GLY A 508 -8.54 7.95 24.52
C GLY A 508 -7.30 7.42 23.80
N PHE A 509 -6.94 8.06 22.68
CA PHE A 509 -5.74 7.72 21.91
C PHE A 509 -4.46 8.20 22.62
N GLN A 510 -4.48 9.38 23.25
CA GLN A 510 -3.36 9.85 24.08
C GLN A 510 -3.04 8.84 25.18
N LYS A 511 -4.04 8.35 25.92
CA LYS A 511 -3.83 7.37 26.98
C LYS A 511 -3.14 6.09 26.48
N GLN A 512 -3.54 5.58 25.31
CA GLN A 512 -2.91 4.39 24.71
C GLN A 512 -1.47 4.67 24.26
N ILE A 513 -1.19 5.87 23.76
CA ILE A 513 0.16 6.32 23.42
C ILE A 513 1.03 6.45 24.67
N ASP A 514 0.52 7.05 25.75
CA ASP A 514 1.23 7.16 27.03
C ASP A 514 1.58 5.78 27.60
N GLU A 515 0.63 4.83 27.55
CA GLU A 515 0.81 3.43 27.96
C GLU A 515 1.85 2.70 27.10
N PHE A 516 1.85 2.95 25.78
CA PHE A 516 2.83 2.39 24.85
C PHE A 516 4.24 2.97 25.05
N LEU A 517 4.37 4.29 25.19
CA LEU A 517 5.64 4.96 25.43
C LEU A 517 6.25 4.57 26.79
N ALA A 518 5.42 4.31 27.82
CA ALA A 518 5.87 3.80 29.11
C ALA A 518 6.28 2.31 29.10
N SER A 519 6.05 1.60 27.98
CA SER A 519 6.40 0.18 27.80
C SER A 519 7.70 -0.06 27.02
N LYS A 520 8.28 1.00 26.43
CA LYS A 520 9.59 1.00 25.73
C LYS A 520 10.75 1.26 26.70
#